data_AF-A0A6N7FPZ7-F1
#
_entry.id   AF-A0A6N7FPZ7-F1
#
_cell.length_a   1.000
_cell.length_b   1.000
_cell.length_c   1.000
_cell.angle_alpha   90.00
_cell.angle_beta   90.00
_cell.angle_gamma   90.00
#
_symmetry.space_group_name_H-M   'P 1'
#
loop_
_entity.id
_entity.type
_entity.pdbx_description
1 polymer ?
#
loop_
_entity_poly.entity_id
_entity_poly.type
_entity_poly.pdbx_seq_one_letter_code
_entity_poly.pdbx_strand_id
1 'polypeptide(L)'
;MDLVGFLNDLTGGELLLWKVVLSTVVFALAGLQVAMAARFWGVTGFPGLNPDVAASVHRWSGRATIVLAMLVALACLAGPAGATSPTRVVLHTVFGSLVFAALVAKFLVLKVVPSAARLLPAAGIGLFLSFAAVWATSVADYVSVR
;
A
#
# COMPACT_ATOMS: atom_id res chain seq x y z
N MET A 1 16.50 0.67 24.06
CA MET A 1 15.18 0.20 23.60
C MET A 1 15.36 -0.28 22.18
N ASP A 2 14.85 -1.46 21.83
CA ASP A 2 14.79 -1.86 20.42
C ASP A 2 13.62 -1.13 19.73
N LEU A 3 13.58 -1.19 18.40
CA LEU A 3 12.56 -0.49 17.61
C LEU A 3 11.15 -0.97 17.95
N VAL A 4 10.98 -2.26 18.29
CA VAL A 4 9.69 -2.84 18.65
C VAL A 4 9.19 -2.29 19.98
N GLY A 5 10.03 -2.28 21.01
CA GLY A 5 9.70 -1.70 22.31
C GLY A 5 9.32 -0.23 22.20
N PHE A 6 10.11 0.56 21.46
CA PHE A 6 9.78 1.96 21.20
C PHE A 6 8.42 2.14 20.51
N LEU A 7 8.15 1.38 19.45
CA LEU A 7 6.87 1.46 18.73
C LEU A 7 5.70 0.97 19.59
N ASN A 8 5.91 -0.05 20.43
CA ASN A 8 4.90 -0.56 21.35
C ASN A 8 4.55 0.49 22.42
N ASP A 9 5.55 1.16 23.00
CA ASP A 9 5.35 2.23 23.98
C ASP A 9 4.62 3.42 23.34
N LEU A 10 5.04 3.84 22.13
CA LEU A 10 4.40 4.92 21.37
C LEU A 10 2.93 4.62 21.05
N THR A 11 2.59 3.34 20.87
CA THR A 11 1.23 2.89 20.55
C THR A 11 0.42 2.50 21.78
N GLY A 12 0.96 2.68 22.99
CA GLY A 12 0.27 2.33 24.24
C GLY A 12 0.07 0.82 24.43
N GLY A 13 0.95 -0.01 23.89
CA GLY A 13 0.83 -1.48 23.91
C GLY A 13 0.00 -2.07 22.78
N GLU A 14 -0.55 -1.24 21.88
CA GLU A 14 -1.50 -1.65 20.84
C GLU A 14 -0.87 -1.68 19.44
N LEU A 15 0.41 -2.08 19.34
CA LEU A 15 1.17 -2.04 18.09
C LEU A 15 0.47 -2.78 16.93
N LEU A 16 -0.21 -3.89 17.21
CA LEU A 16 -0.95 -4.65 16.20
C LEU A 16 -2.15 -3.86 15.65
N LEU A 17 -2.92 -3.20 16.52
CA LEU A 17 -4.04 -2.35 16.11
C LEU A 17 -3.57 -1.23 15.19
N TRP A 18 -2.50 -0.54 15.56
CA TRP A 18 -1.97 0.56 14.75
C TRP A 18 -1.43 0.12 13.40
N LYS A 19 -0.85 -1.09 13.29
CA LYS A 19 -0.51 -1.69 11.99
C LYS A 19 -1.74 -1.89 11.11
N VAL A 20 -2.84 -2.39 11.67
CA VAL A 20 -4.09 -2.58 10.94
C VAL A 20 -4.71 -1.25 10.53
N VAL A 21 -4.74 -0.26 11.42
CA VAL A 21 -5.26 1.08 11.10
C VAL A 21 -4.46 1.71 9.97
N LEU A 22 -3.13 1.74 10.07
CA LEU A 22 -2.27 2.35 9.05
C LEU A 22 -2.33 1.59 7.72
N SER A 23 -2.34 0.25 7.73
CA SER A 23 -2.50 -0.53 6.49
C SER A 23 -3.88 -0.33 5.85
N THR A 24 -4.93 -0.11 6.63
CA THR A 24 -6.27 0.24 6.13
C THR A 24 -6.26 1.60 5.44
N VAL A 25 -5.58 2.60 6.03
CA VAL A 25 -5.39 3.91 5.39
C VAL A 25 -4.60 3.78 4.08
N VAL A 26 -3.52 2.98 4.07
CA VAL A 26 -2.74 2.71 2.84
C VAL A 26 -3.62 2.07 1.76
N PHE A 27 -4.44 1.08 2.11
CA PHE A 27 -5.37 0.44 1.18
C PHE A 27 -6.40 1.42 0.61
N ALA A 28 -7.01 2.26 1.46
CA ALA A 28 -7.94 3.29 1.02
C ALA A 28 -7.27 4.32 0.07
N LEU A 29 -6.07 4.78 0.41
CA LEU A 29 -5.30 5.69 -0.45
C LEU A 29 -4.88 5.03 -1.77
N ALA A 30 -4.58 3.73 -1.78
CA ALA A 30 -4.32 2.97 -2.99
C ALA A 30 -5.58 2.89 -3.89
N GLY A 31 -6.75 2.71 -3.30
CA GLY A 31 -8.04 2.83 -4.02
C GLY A 31 -8.25 4.22 -4.62
N LEU A 32 -7.94 5.27 -3.85
CA LEU A 32 -7.93 6.65 -4.35
C LEU A 32 -6.96 6.82 -5.54
N GLN A 33 -5.79 6.16 -5.53
CA GLN A 33 -4.86 6.22 -6.67
C GLN A 33 -5.51 5.70 -7.95
N VAL A 34 -6.19 4.56 -7.88
CA VAL A 34 -6.87 3.94 -9.03
C VAL A 34 -8.00 4.83 -9.52
N ALA A 35 -8.82 5.37 -8.61
CA ALA A 35 -9.91 6.28 -8.96
C ALA A 35 -9.41 7.55 -9.66
N MET A 36 -8.37 8.20 -9.12
CA MET A 36 -7.80 9.40 -9.73
C MET A 36 -7.13 9.10 -11.08
N ALA A 37 -6.42 7.98 -11.19
CA ALA A 37 -5.84 7.52 -12.44
C ALA A 37 -6.90 7.28 -13.52
N ALA A 38 -7.97 6.56 -13.18
CA ALA A 38 -9.06 6.31 -14.09
C ALA A 38 -9.74 7.61 -14.56
N ARG A 39 -9.74 8.66 -13.73
CA ARG A 39 -10.28 9.98 -14.10
C ARG A 39 -9.41 10.72 -15.12
N PHE A 40 -8.10 10.82 -14.91
CA PHE A 40 -7.22 11.55 -15.84
C PHE A 40 -6.78 10.71 -17.06
N TRP A 41 -6.95 9.39 -17.03
CA TRP A 41 -6.86 8.52 -18.22
C TRP A 41 -8.17 8.45 -19.03
N GLY A 42 -9.24 9.12 -18.59
CA GLY A 42 -10.51 9.15 -19.32
C GLY A 42 -11.29 7.83 -19.31
N VAL A 43 -10.97 6.90 -18.40
CA VAL A 43 -11.61 5.58 -18.29
C VAL A 43 -12.96 5.67 -17.56
N THR A 44 -13.12 6.65 -16.67
CA THR A 44 -14.36 6.84 -15.90
C THR A 44 -15.00 8.19 -16.23
N GLY A 45 -16.33 8.19 -16.29
CA GLY A 45 -17.12 9.40 -16.45
C GLY A 45 -17.41 10.13 -15.15
N PHE A 46 -16.63 9.92 -14.06
CA PHE A 46 -16.90 10.49 -12.73
C PHE A 46 -17.12 12.01 -12.86
N PRO A 47 -18.38 12.48 -12.75
CA PRO A 47 -18.70 13.84 -13.12
C PRO A 47 -18.19 14.79 -12.06
N GLY A 48 -17.48 15.85 -12.49
CA GLY A 48 -17.20 17.01 -11.63
C GLY A 48 -15.74 17.25 -11.23
N LEU A 49 -14.84 16.26 -11.30
CA LEU A 49 -13.42 16.51 -11.01
C LEU A 49 -12.65 16.87 -12.27
N ASN A 50 -11.91 17.97 -12.27
CA ASN A 50 -11.02 18.35 -13.37
C ASN A 50 -9.86 17.32 -13.50
N PRO A 51 -9.47 16.86 -14.72
CA PRO A 51 -8.37 15.91 -14.91
C PRO A 51 -7.02 16.35 -14.31
N ASP A 52 -6.68 17.64 -14.38
CA ASP A 52 -5.43 18.19 -13.83
C ASP A 52 -5.43 18.14 -12.31
N VAL A 53 -6.60 18.41 -11.71
CA VAL A 53 -6.81 18.26 -10.26
C VAL A 53 -6.67 16.79 -9.86
N ALA A 54 -7.29 15.87 -10.61
CA ALA A 54 -7.16 14.43 -10.36
C ALA A 54 -5.71 13.97 -10.45
N ALA A 55 -4.95 14.46 -11.43
CA ALA A 55 -3.53 14.17 -11.57
C ALA A 55 -2.70 14.73 -10.40
N SER A 56 -3.02 15.93 -9.91
CA SER A 56 -2.38 16.52 -8.73
C SER A 56 -2.67 15.72 -7.46
N VAL A 57 -3.94 15.38 -7.22
CA VAL A 57 -4.37 14.54 -6.09
C VAL A 57 -3.66 13.20 -6.15
N HIS A 58 -3.62 12.52 -7.30
CA HIS A 58 -2.90 11.25 -7.48
C HIS A 58 -1.43 11.37 -7.08
N ARG A 59 -0.72 12.41 -7.52
CA ARG A 59 0.71 12.58 -7.18
C ARG A 59 0.94 12.78 -5.69
N TRP A 60 0.20 13.70 -5.05
CA TRP A 60 0.40 14.02 -3.64
C TRP A 60 -0.06 12.89 -2.72
N SER A 61 -1.24 12.34 -2.98
CA SER A 61 -1.73 11.19 -2.22
C SER A 61 -0.85 9.96 -2.43
N GLY A 62 -0.32 9.73 -3.64
CA GLY A 62 0.61 8.62 -3.90
C GLY A 62 1.92 8.73 -3.10
N ARG A 63 2.46 9.95 -2.91
CA ARG A 63 3.62 10.17 -2.02
C ARG A 63 3.27 9.83 -0.57
N ALA A 64 2.11 10.27 -0.09
CA ALA A 64 1.63 9.93 1.24
C ALA A 64 1.43 8.41 1.41
N THR A 65 0.83 7.73 0.43
CA THR A 65 0.66 6.27 0.43
C THR A 65 2.00 5.56 0.58
N ILE A 66 3.02 5.96 -0.19
CA ILE A 66 4.34 5.33 -0.15
C ILE A 66 5.01 5.54 1.21
N VAL A 67 4.94 6.76 1.78
CA VAL A 67 5.51 7.04 3.11
C VAL A 67 4.82 6.19 4.19
N LEU A 68 3.48 6.16 4.21
CA LEU A 68 2.72 5.36 5.17
C LEU A 68 2.98 3.86 4.99
N ALA A 69 3.06 3.39 3.74
CA ALA A 69 3.38 1.99 3.44
C ALA A 69 4.78 1.61 3.94
N MET A 70 5.78 2.50 3.83
CA MET A 70 7.11 2.25 4.39
C MET A 70 7.07 2.14 5.92
N LEU A 71 6.33 3.03 6.60
CA LEU A 71 6.19 2.95 8.06
C LEU A 71 5.55 1.62 8.49
N VAL A 72 4.48 1.19 7.80
CA VAL A 72 3.85 -0.11 8.04
C VAL A 72 4.83 -1.25 7.78
N ALA A 73 5.54 -1.24 6.64
CA ALA A 73 6.49 -2.29 6.28
C ALA A 73 7.62 -2.42 7.32
N LEU A 74 8.18 -1.31 7.79
CA LEU A 74 9.19 -1.30 8.85
C LEU A 74 8.64 -1.87 10.15
N ALA A 75 7.42 -1.50 10.54
CA ALA A 75 6.77 -2.04 11.74
C ALA A 75 6.48 -3.55 11.60
N CYS A 76 6.12 -4.02 10.40
CA CYS A 76 5.91 -5.44 10.11
C CYS A 76 7.21 -6.25 10.14
N LEU A 77 8.31 -5.68 9.66
CA LEU A 77 9.63 -6.31 9.67
C LEU A 77 10.25 -6.34 11.08
N ALA A 78 10.04 -5.28 11.86
CA ALA A 78 10.64 -5.14 13.19
C ALA A 78 10.13 -6.16 14.21
N GLY A 79 8.84 -6.52 14.16
CA GLY A 79 8.31 -7.50 15.10
C GLY A 79 6.93 -7.99 14.69
N PRO A 80 6.71 -9.31 14.51
CA PRO A 80 5.37 -9.85 14.38
C PRO A 80 4.61 -9.60 15.69
N ALA A 81 3.42 -9.02 15.59
CA ALA A 81 2.58 -8.72 16.76
C ALA A 81 1.38 -9.69 16.89
N GLY A 82 1.38 -10.77 16.11
CA GLY A 82 0.32 -11.78 16.06
C GLY A 82 0.82 -13.14 15.56
N ALA A 83 -0.07 -14.13 15.50
CA ALA A 83 0.27 -15.52 15.20
C ALA A 83 0.80 -15.69 13.76
N THR A 84 2.04 -16.15 13.63
CA THR A 84 2.72 -16.34 12.33
C THR A 84 2.49 -17.74 11.78
N SER A 85 1.29 -18.02 11.27
CA SER A 85 1.09 -19.28 10.53
C SER A 85 1.99 -19.31 9.28
N PRO A 86 2.55 -20.47 8.89
CA PRO A 86 3.43 -20.56 7.72
C PRO A 86 2.77 -20.00 6.44
N THR A 87 1.49 -20.29 6.23
CA THR A 87 0.72 -19.77 5.09
C THR A 87 0.64 -18.25 5.09
N ARG A 88 0.37 -17.63 6.25
CA ARG A 88 0.31 -16.16 6.35
C ARG A 88 1.67 -15.54 6.04
N VAL A 89 2.75 -16.08 6.61
CA VAL A 89 4.11 -15.56 6.39
C VAL A 89 4.48 -15.60 4.92
N VAL A 90 4.18 -16.72 4.24
CA VAL A 90 4.40 -16.87 2.80
C VAL A 90 3.58 -15.85 2.01
N LEU A 91 2.25 -15.78 2.24
CA LEU A 91 1.38 -14.85 1.51
C LEU A 91 1.81 -13.39 1.73
N HIS A 92 2.04 -12.98 2.98
CA HIS A 92 2.41 -11.62 3.31
C HIS A 92 3.76 -11.23 2.69
N THR A 93 4.73 -12.14 2.70
CA THR A 93 6.06 -11.90 2.09
C THR A 93 5.96 -11.81 0.57
N VAL A 94 5.20 -12.69 -0.07
CA VAL A 94 4.99 -12.68 -1.53
C VAL A 94 4.30 -11.38 -1.96
N PHE A 95 3.18 -11.03 -1.34
CA PHE A 95 2.46 -9.81 -1.70
C PHE A 95 3.23 -8.54 -1.33
N GLY A 96 3.96 -8.54 -0.21
CA GLY A 96 4.90 -7.46 0.13
C GLY A 96 5.98 -7.29 -0.94
N SER A 97 6.55 -8.39 -1.43
CA SER A 97 7.54 -8.36 -2.52
C SER A 97 6.93 -7.84 -3.83
N LEU A 98 5.69 -8.21 -4.15
CA LEU A 98 4.98 -7.72 -5.32
C LEU A 98 4.72 -6.20 -5.28
N VAL A 99 4.49 -5.61 -4.10
CA VAL A 99 4.41 -4.15 -3.95
C VAL A 99 5.71 -3.48 -4.44
N PHE A 100 6.88 -3.98 -4.00
CA PHE A 100 8.15 -3.44 -4.43
C PHE A 100 8.40 -3.65 -5.93
N ALA A 101 8.12 -4.84 -6.44
CA ALA A 101 8.28 -5.15 -7.87
C ALA A 101 7.40 -4.24 -8.74
N ALA A 102 6.14 -4.01 -8.37
CA ALA A 102 5.22 -3.13 -9.09
C ALA A 102 5.65 -1.65 -9.03
N LEU A 103 6.17 -1.19 -7.88
CA LEU A 103 6.73 0.16 -7.76
C LEU A 103 7.97 0.33 -8.65
N VAL A 104 8.89 -0.64 -8.64
CA VAL A 104 10.07 -0.63 -9.52
C VAL A 104 9.66 -0.61 -10.98
N ALA A 105 8.73 -1.47 -11.39
CA ALA A 105 8.21 -1.50 -12.76
C ALA A 105 7.58 -0.14 -13.15
N LYS A 106 6.79 0.46 -12.26
CA LYS A 106 6.21 1.79 -12.47
C LYS A 106 7.30 2.86 -12.67
N PHE A 107 8.30 2.90 -11.81
CA PHE A 107 9.39 3.88 -11.94
C PHE A 107 10.27 3.63 -13.16
N LEU A 108 10.51 2.37 -13.54
CA LEU A 108 11.22 2.01 -14.76
C LEU A 108 10.51 2.58 -15.99
N VAL A 109 9.19 2.38 -16.11
CA VAL A 109 8.39 2.93 -17.21
C VAL A 109 8.43 4.46 -17.20
N LEU A 110 8.29 5.09 -16.03
CA LEU A 110 8.26 6.56 -15.93
C LEU A 110 9.61 7.24 -16.19
N LYS A 111 10.73 6.59 -15.87
CA LYS A 111 12.07 7.21 -15.87
C LYS A 111 13.01 6.70 -16.94
N VAL A 112 12.84 5.45 -17.37
CA VAL A 112 13.80 4.76 -18.25
C VAL A 112 13.16 4.40 -19.59
N VAL A 113 11.91 3.91 -19.59
CA VAL A 113 11.24 3.40 -20.80
C VAL A 113 9.87 4.07 -20.99
N PRO A 114 9.81 5.39 -21.24
CA PRO A 114 8.53 6.12 -21.36
C PRO A 114 7.69 5.65 -22.56
N SER A 115 8.29 5.03 -23.58
CA SER A 115 7.57 4.39 -24.69
C SER A 115 6.64 3.25 -24.22
N ALA A 116 6.87 2.68 -23.04
CA ALA A 116 6.04 1.66 -22.43
C ALA A 116 4.89 2.21 -21.56
N ALA A 117 4.58 3.52 -21.63
CA ALA A 117 3.56 4.19 -20.79
C ALA A 117 2.18 3.49 -20.79
N ARG A 118 1.82 2.77 -21.87
CA ARG A 118 0.60 1.95 -21.94
C ARG A 118 0.49 0.87 -20.85
N LEU A 119 1.61 0.49 -20.22
CA LEU A 119 1.66 -0.51 -19.15
C LEU A 119 1.39 0.08 -17.76
N LEU A 120 1.38 1.42 -17.60
CA LEU A 120 1.20 2.08 -16.30
C LEU A 120 -0.13 1.73 -15.61
N PRO A 121 -1.28 1.62 -16.32
CA PRO A 121 -2.52 1.19 -15.68
C PRO A 121 -2.43 -0.22 -15.09
N ALA A 122 -1.84 -1.17 -15.83
CA ALA A 122 -1.66 -2.54 -15.36
C ALA A 122 -0.74 -2.60 -14.13
N ALA A 123 0.38 -1.87 -14.15
CA ALA A 123 1.28 -1.77 -13.00
C ALA A 123 0.57 -1.13 -11.77
N GLY A 124 -0.26 -0.11 -12.00
CA GLY A 124 -1.04 0.55 -10.96
C GLY A 124 -2.10 -0.36 -10.33
N ILE A 125 -2.84 -1.13 -11.14
CA ILE A 125 -3.80 -2.13 -10.67
C ILE A 125 -3.10 -3.25 -9.90
N GLY A 126 -1.98 -3.77 -10.43
CA GLY A 126 -1.19 -4.78 -9.74
C GLY A 126 -0.68 -4.31 -8.38
N LEU A 127 -0.24 -3.05 -8.29
CA LEU A 127 0.17 -2.43 -7.03
C LEU A 127 -1.00 -2.32 -6.05
N PHE A 128 -2.18 -1.89 -6.50
CA PHE A 128 -3.39 -1.83 -5.66
C PHE A 128 -3.77 -3.21 -5.12
N LEU A 129 -3.82 -4.23 -5.97
CA LEU A 129 -4.15 -5.60 -5.56
C LEU A 129 -3.12 -6.17 -4.58
N SER A 130 -1.83 -5.85 -4.77
CA SER A 130 -0.78 -6.25 -3.84
C SER A 130 -0.96 -5.59 -2.47
N PHE A 131 -1.27 -4.29 -2.42
CA PHE A 131 -1.63 -3.62 -1.17
C PHE A 131 -2.87 -4.22 -0.51
N ALA A 132 -3.91 -4.56 -1.29
CA ALA A 132 -5.12 -5.21 -0.80
C ALA A 132 -4.81 -6.55 -0.12
N ALA A 133 -3.94 -7.36 -0.73
CA ALA A 133 -3.57 -8.66 -0.18
C ALA A 133 -2.70 -8.55 1.08
N VAL A 134 -1.75 -7.60 1.12
CA VAL A 134 -0.96 -7.28 2.34
C VAL A 134 -1.88 -6.79 3.46
N TRP A 135 -2.83 -5.91 3.14
CA TRP A 135 -3.82 -5.43 4.09
C TRP A 135 -4.69 -6.58 4.63
N ALA A 136 -5.22 -7.43 3.76
CA ALA A 136 -6.06 -8.55 4.15
C ALA A 136 -5.33 -9.53 5.10
N THR A 137 -4.06 -9.85 4.80
CA THR A 137 -3.24 -10.70 5.69
C THR A 137 -2.86 -10.01 7.02
N SER A 138 -2.87 -8.67 7.06
CA SER A 138 -2.67 -7.89 8.29
C SER A 138 -3.93 -7.84 9.15
N VAL A 139 -5.10 -7.63 8.55
CA VAL A 139 -6.40 -7.66 9.23
C VAL A 139 -6.69 -9.06 9.78
N ALA A 140 -6.42 -10.11 8.98
CA ALA A 140 -6.58 -11.48 9.42
C ALA A 140 -5.74 -11.79 10.67
N ASP A 141 -4.53 -11.25 10.78
CA ASP A 141 -3.68 -11.37 11.97
C ASP A 141 -4.41 -10.85 13.22
N TYR A 142 -4.89 -9.61 13.15
CA TYR A 142 -5.55 -8.94 14.26
C TYR A 142 -6.87 -9.59 14.68
N VAL A 143 -7.68 -10.06 13.72
CA VAL A 143 -8.94 -10.74 14.03
C VAL A 143 -8.71 -12.14 14.58
N SER A 144 -7.61 -12.81 14.22
CA SER A 144 -7.30 -14.17 14.70
C SER A 144 -6.70 -14.24 16.10
N VAL A 145 -6.12 -13.14 16.60
CA VAL A 145 -5.44 -13.05 17.90
C VAL A 145 -6.36 -12.49 18.99
N ARG A 146 -7.49 -11.90 18.61
CA ARG A 146 -8.57 -11.47 19.52
C ARG A 146 -9.63 -12.57 19.65
#